data_AF-A0A5C8P7I4-F1
#
_entry.id   AF-A0A5C8P7I4-F1
#
_cell.length_a   1.000
_cell.length_b   1.000
_cell.length_c   1.000
_cell.angle_alpha   90.00
_cell.angle_beta   90.00
_cell.angle_gamma   90.00
#
_symmetry.space_group_name_H-M   'P 1'
#
loop_
_entity.id
_entity.type
_entity.pdbx_description
1 polymer ?
#
loop_
_entity_poly.entity_id
_entity_poly.type
_entity_poly.pdbx_seq_one_letter_code
_entity_poly.pdbx_strand_id
1 'polypeptide(L)'
;MALDDRFAKALLKKAHRGFNGYPIATVAYYGPDDRRASKVAVSVLMAQDEDIAELRRWFSEHGDVRRDATVQRAILEFIRRHDAQSVAIGDGIMGCPHEEGIDYPDGEACPQCPFWAGRKRPIGKLMR
;
A
#
# COMPACT_ATOMS: atom_id res chain seq x y z
N MET A 1 -12.04 10.78 21.00
CA MET A 1 -11.65 9.53 20.29
C MET A 1 -12.09 9.66 18.85
N ALA A 2 -11.13 9.95 17.97
CA ALA A 2 -11.34 10.52 16.65
C ALA A 2 -11.83 9.51 15.60
N LEU A 3 -12.52 10.01 14.59
CA LEU A 3 -13.07 9.26 13.44
C LEU A 3 -11.99 8.50 12.63
N ASP A 4 -10.72 8.79 12.88
CA ASP A 4 -9.56 8.41 12.08
C ASP A 4 -9.20 6.92 12.20
N ASP A 5 -9.43 6.34 13.37
CA ASP A 5 -9.10 4.94 13.66
C ASP A 5 -10.14 3.96 13.08
N ARG A 6 -11.39 4.41 12.89
CA ARG A 6 -12.48 3.51 12.45
C ARG A 6 -12.25 2.94 11.04
N PHE A 7 -11.71 3.76 10.14
CA PHE A 7 -11.50 3.36 8.74
C PHE A 7 -10.27 2.46 8.61
N ALA A 8 -9.17 2.79 9.28
CA ALA A 8 -8.01 1.92 9.37
C ALA A 8 -8.38 0.56 9.98
N LYS A 9 -9.14 0.54 11.09
CA LYS A 9 -9.67 -0.69 11.69
C LYS A 9 -10.57 -1.48 10.74
N ALA A 10 -11.43 -0.81 9.98
CA ALA A 10 -12.30 -1.49 9.01
C ALA A 10 -11.49 -2.13 7.87
N LEU A 11 -10.44 -1.46 7.40
CA LEU A 11 -9.52 -1.99 6.39
C LEU A 11 -8.77 -3.22 6.92
N LEU A 12 -8.18 -3.13 8.11
CA LEU A 12 -7.51 -4.26 8.78
C LEU A 12 -8.48 -5.42 9.03
N LYS A 13 -9.71 -5.14 9.46
CA LYS A 13 -10.74 -6.17 9.66
C LYS A 13 -11.10 -6.88 8.36
N LYS A 14 -11.09 -6.20 7.21
CA LYS A 14 -11.28 -6.84 5.91
C LYS A 14 -10.09 -7.74 5.57
N ALA A 15 -8.86 -7.28 5.79
CA ALA A 15 -7.66 -8.07 5.53
C ALA A 15 -7.57 -9.33 6.42
N HIS A 16 -7.96 -9.22 7.70
CA HIS A 16 -7.98 -10.34 8.63
C HIS A 16 -8.99 -11.44 8.29
N ARG A 17 -9.92 -11.21 7.35
CA ARG A 17 -10.80 -12.27 6.86
C ARG A 17 -10.06 -13.26 5.96
N GLY A 18 -8.84 -12.94 5.55
CA GLY A 18 -8.06 -13.74 4.64
C GLY A 18 -8.61 -13.70 3.21
N PHE A 19 -8.13 -14.63 2.40
CA PHE A 19 -8.56 -14.78 1.02
C PHE A 19 -9.94 -15.45 0.95
N ASN A 20 -10.88 -14.80 0.27
CA ASN A 20 -12.24 -15.24 0.02
C ASN A 20 -12.62 -15.13 -1.47
N GLY A 21 -11.65 -15.23 -2.37
CA GLY A 21 -11.86 -15.14 -3.82
C GLY A 21 -11.49 -13.80 -4.45
N TYR A 22 -11.69 -13.72 -5.75
CA TYR A 22 -11.44 -12.53 -6.56
C TYR A 22 -12.75 -11.76 -6.85
N PRO A 23 -12.74 -10.43 -7.04
CA PRO A 23 -11.55 -9.58 -7.13
C PRO A 23 -10.82 -9.44 -5.79
N ILE A 24 -9.50 -9.37 -5.82
CA ILE A 24 -8.67 -9.07 -4.65
C ILE A 24 -8.12 -7.67 -4.76
N ALA A 25 -8.29 -6.88 -3.70
CA ALA A 25 -7.59 -5.62 -3.55
C ALA A 25 -6.28 -5.85 -2.80
N THR A 26 -5.15 -5.41 -3.35
CA THR A 26 -3.85 -5.42 -2.65
C THR A 26 -3.47 -4.00 -2.24
N VAL A 27 -3.04 -3.81 -1.00
CA VAL A 27 -2.66 -2.51 -0.42
C VAL A 27 -1.18 -2.55 -0.05
N ALA A 28 -0.37 -1.70 -0.66
CA ALA A 28 1.06 -1.60 -0.39
C ALA A 28 1.44 -0.18 0.05
N TYR A 29 2.12 -0.07 1.19
CA TYR A 29 2.60 1.20 1.73
C TYR A 29 4.05 1.45 1.34
N TYR A 30 4.38 2.70 1.05
CA TYR A 30 5.72 3.16 0.67
C TYR A 30 6.06 4.44 1.44
N GLY A 31 7.34 4.65 1.72
CA GLY A 31 7.80 5.72 2.60
C GLY A 31 9.26 6.06 2.37
N PRO A 32 9.72 7.25 2.79
CA PRO A 32 11.14 7.59 2.72
C PRO A 32 12.01 6.68 3.60
N ASP A 33 11.40 6.04 4.60
CA ASP A 33 11.98 5.07 5.51
C ASP A 33 10.94 3.99 5.92
N ASP A 34 11.31 3.10 6.84
CA ASP A 34 10.44 2.05 7.38
C ASP A 34 9.48 2.50 8.49
N ARG A 35 9.47 3.80 8.82
CA ARG A 35 8.70 4.35 9.94
C ARG A 35 7.49 5.15 9.47
N ARG A 36 7.61 5.92 8.39
CA ARG A 36 6.54 6.79 7.87
C ARG A 36 6.10 6.39 6.47
N ALA A 37 4.84 6.02 6.29
CA ALA A 37 4.29 5.79 4.96
C ALA A 37 3.82 7.11 4.34
N SER A 38 4.50 7.59 3.29
CA SER A 38 4.10 8.78 2.53
C SER A 38 3.28 8.46 1.28
N LYS A 39 3.20 7.19 0.88
CA LYS A 39 2.44 6.71 -0.28
C LYS A 39 1.74 5.40 0.04
N VAL A 40 0.55 5.22 -0.50
CA VAL A 40 -0.14 3.92 -0.55
C VAL A 40 -0.60 3.66 -1.97
N ALA A 41 -0.27 2.49 -2.50
CA ALA A 41 -0.78 1.98 -3.75
C ALA A 41 -1.80 0.89 -3.46
N VAL A 42 -2.97 0.97 -4.07
CA VAL A 42 -4.00 -0.06 -3.99
C VAL A 42 -4.32 -0.55 -5.38
N SER A 43 -4.09 -1.83 -5.64
CA SER A 43 -4.45 -2.47 -6.91
C SER A 43 -5.63 -3.42 -6.74
N VAL A 44 -6.34 -3.70 -7.83
CA VAL A 44 -7.37 -4.74 -7.91
C VAL A 44 -7.00 -5.72 -9.01
N LEU A 45 -6.99 -7.01 -8.68
CA LEU A 45 -6.84 -8.11 -9.63
C LEU A 45 -8.16 -8.86 -9.72
N MET A 46 -8.59 -9.21 -10.94
CA MET A 46 -9.89 -9.85 -11.20
C MET A 46 -9.82 -11.38 -11.17
N ALA A 47 -8.63 -11.95 -11.42
CA ALA A 47 -8.34 -13.37 -11.21
C ALA A 47 -6.87 -13.57 -10.85
N GLN A 48 -6.50 -14.83 -10.59
CA GLN A 48 -5.12 -15.23 -10.39
C GLN A 48 -4.34 -15.07 -11.71
N ASP A 49 -3.11 -14.59 -11.62
CA ASP A 49 -2.18 -14.41 -12.75
C ASP A 49 -2.69 -13.47 -13.86
N GLU A 50 -3.73 -12.68 -13.58
CA GLU A 50 -4.16 -11.59 -14.45
C GLU A 50 -3.44 -10.28 -14.13
N ASP A 51 -3.37 -9.40 -15.14
CA ASP A 51 -2.89 -8.05 -14.97
C ASP A 51 -3.76 -7.26 -13.97
N ILE A 52 -3.15 -6.21 -13.41
CA ILE A 52 -3.87 -5.29 -12.54
C ILE A 52 -4.97 -4.60 -13.36
N ALA A 53 -6.22 -4.86 -13.00
CA ALA A 53 -7.36 -4.21 -13.64
C ALA A 53 -7.41 -2.73 -13.29
N GLU A 54 -7.11 -2.39 -12.02
CA GLU A 54 -7.19 -1.03 -11.51
C GLU A 54 -6.11 -0.73 -10.50
N LEU A 55 -5.51 0.46 -10.57
CA LEU A 55 -4.45 0.91 -9.66
C LEU A 55 -4.69 2.36 -9.26
N ARG A 56 -4.77 2.60 -7.94
CA ARG A 56 -4.82 3.96 -7.40
C ARG A 56 -3.71 4.18 -6.38
N ARG A 57 -3.17 5.39 -6.40
CA ARG A 57 -2.13 5.85 -5.46
C ARG A 57 -2.64 7.06 -4.70
N TRP A 58 -2.33 7.11 -3.41
CA TRP A 58 -2.52 8.30 -2.57
C TRP A 58 -1.19 8.65 -1.90
N PHE A 59 -1.00 9.94 -1.66
CA PHE A 59 0.26 10.50 -1.16
C PHE A 59 -0.01 11.44 0.02
N SER A 60 0.98 11.56 0.90
CA SER A 60 1.05 12.58 1.94
C SER A 60 2.49 13.09 2.02
N GLU A 61 2.67 14.41 1.85
CA GLU A 61 4.01 15.03 1.86
C GLU A 61 4.66 14.98 3.24
N HIS A 62 3.86 15.19 4.29
CA HIS A 62 4.35 15.31 5.66
C HIS A 62 3.77 14.28 6.63
N GLY A 63 2.57 13.76 6.33
CA GLY A 63 1.83 12.84 7.19
C GLY A 63 2.16 11.37 6.96
N ASP A 64 1.42 10.52 7.66
CA ASP A 64 1.45 9.07 7.46
C ASP A 64 0.10 8.62 6.90
N VAL A 65 0.09 8.11 5.66
CA VAL A 65 -1.13 7.69 4.96
C VAL A 65 -1.88 6.55 5.66
N ARG A 66 -1.20 5.79 6.54
CA ARG A 66 -1.84 4.75 7.37
C ARG A 66 -2.74 5.36 8.45
N ARG A 67 -2.50 6.62 8.82
CA ARG A 67 -3.21 7.36 9.87
C ARG A 67 -4.12 8.46 9.33
N ASP A 68 -4.10 8.72 8.03
CA ASP A 68 -4.91 9.73 7.38
C ASP A 68 -6.33 9.21 7.11
N ALA A 69 -7.32 9.74 7.84
CA ALA A 69 -8.71 9.30 7.73
C ALA A 69 -9.31 9.49 6.33
N THR A 70 -8.89 10.52 5.59
CA THR A 70 -9.35 10.80 4.23
C THR A 70 -8.82 9.74 3.28
N VAL A 71 -7.54 9.39 3.39
CA VAL A 71 -6.92 8.31 2.60
C VAL A 71 -7.55 6.97 2.93
N GLN A 72 -7.70 6.63 4.22
CA GLN A 72 -8.29 5.36 4.65
C GLN A 72 -9.73 5.19 4.17
N ARG A 73 -10.53 6.27 4.22
CA ARG A 73 -11.88 6.26 3.65
C ARG A 73 -11.86 6.05 2.13
N ALA A 74 -10.99 6.76 1.42
CA ALA A 74 -10.87 6.64 -0.03
C ALA A 74 -10.44 5.24 -0.48
N ILE A 75 -9.56 4.57 0.27
CA ILE A 75 -9.17 3.17 0.04
C ILE A 75 -10.40 2.26 0.19
N LEU A 76 -11.15 2.39 1.29
CA LEU A 76 -12.34 1.55 1.51
C LEU A 76 -13.43 1.77 0.46
N GLU A 77 -13.61 3.00 -0.02
CA GLU A 77 -14.52 3.32 -1.11
C GLU A 77 -14.05 2.73 -2.44
N PHE A 78 -12.75 2.79 -2.73
CA PHE A 78 -12.16 2.16 -3.91
C PHE A 78 -12.36 0.64 -3.87
N ILE A 79 -11.97 -0.03 -2.79
CA ILE A 79 -12.16 -1.49 -2.60
C ILE A 79 -13.62 -1.89 -2.78
N ARG A 80 -14.56 -1.10 -2.26
CA ARG A 80 -16.00 -1.37 -2.39
C ARG A 80 -16.51 -1.17 -3.80
N ARG A 81 -16.04 -0.15 -4.51
CA ARG A 81 -16.44 0.15 -5.90
C ARG A 81 -16.07 -0.97 -6.87
N HIS A 82 -14.99 -1.68 -6.58
CA HIS A 82 -14.52 -2.80 -7.39
C HIS A 82 -14.95 -4.17 -6.84
N ASP A 83 -15.94 -4.19 -5.92
CA ASP A 83 -16.53 -5.41 -5.37
C ASP A 83 -15.50 -6.44 -4.87
N ALA A 84 -14.39 -5.96 -4.32
CA ALA A 84 -13.29 -6.84 -3.91
C ALA A 84 -13.75 -7.77 -2.78
N GLN A 85 -13.69 -9.07 -3.06
CA GLN A 85 -14.04 -10.15 -2.14
C GLN A 85 -12.95 -10.35 -1.08
N SER A 86 -11.69 -10.10 -1.47
CA SER A 86 -10.51 -10.25 -0.63
C SER A 86 -9.74 -8.93 -0.53
N VAL A 87 -9.07 -8.72 0.60
CA VAL A 87 -8.12 -7.63 0.78
C VAL A 87 -6.82 -8.19 1.32
N ALA A 88 -5.70 -7.93 0.63
CA ALA A 88 -4.36 -8.22 1.12
C ALA A 88 -3.66 -6.89 1.43
N ILE A 89 -2.98 -6.81 2.57
CA ILE A 89 -2.18 -5.64 2.96
C ILE A 89 -0.74 -6.11 3.11
N GLY A 90 0.18 -5.46 2.41
CA GLY A 90 1.61 -5.72 2.54
C GLY A 90 2.10 -5.45 3.97
N ASP A 91 3.06 -6.24 4.42
CA ASP A 91 3.64 -6.08 5.75
C ASP A 91 4.56 -4.85 5.79
N GLY A 92 4.33 -3.97 6.75
CA GLY A 92 5.12 -2.76 6.95
C GLY A 92 5.12 -1.80 5.74
N ILE A 93 6.27 -1.18 5.51
CA ILE A 93 6.53 -0.27 4.39
C ILE A 93 7.42 -1.00 3.38
N MET A 94 6.91 -1.14 2.16
CA MET A 94 7.46 -2.03 1.13
C MET A 94 8.66 -1.43 0.40
N GLY A 95 8.85 -0.10 0.46
CA GLY A 95 9.98 0.57 -0.16
C GLY A 95 9.81 2.09 -0.28
N CYS A 96 10.64 2.68 -1.14
CA CYS A 96 10.63 4.09 -1.48
C CYS A 96 9.33 4.49 -2.21
N PRO A 97 8.76 5.69 -1.97
CA PRO A 97 7.60 6.19 -2.71
C PRO A 97 7.93 6.54 -4.17
N HIS A 98 9.21 6.74 -4.51
CA HIS A 98 9.70 7.11 -5.83
C HIS A 98 9.93 5.88 -6.72
N GLU A 99 9.63 6.01 -8.01
CA GLU A 99 9.64 4.94 -9.00
C GLU A 99 10.95 4.99 -9.83
N GLU A 100 11.66 3.86 -9.86
CA GLU A 100 12.87 3.66 -10.68
C GLU A 100 12.54 3.77 -12.18
N GLY A 101 13.43 4.37 -12.97
CA GLY A 101 13.20 4.67 -14.38
C GLY A 101 12.25 5.86 -14.62
N ILE A 102 11.64 6.43 -13.56
CA ILE A 102 10.76 7.59 -13.62
C ILE A 102 11.36 8.75 -12.81
N ASP A 103 11.54 8.57 -11.51
CA ASP A 103 12.02 9.59 -10.57
C ASP A 103 13.55 9.59 -10.42
N TYR A 104 14.19 8.46 -10.72
CA TYR A 104 15.64 8.27 -10.70
C TYR A 104 16.06 7.18 -11.70
N PRO A 105 17.33 7.15 -12.16
CA PRO A 105 17.77 6.21 -13.19
C PRO A 105 17.62 4.73 -12.79
N ASP A 106 17.42 3.87 -13.79
CA ASP A 106 17.41 2.42 -13.60
C ASP A 106 18.74 1.90 -13.02
N GLY A 107 18.64 0.96 -12.09
CA GLY A 107 19.74 0.36 -11.36
C GLY A 107 20.30 1.19 -10.21
N GLU A 108 19.84 2.44 -10.02
CA GLU A 108 20.39 3.34 -9.01
C GLU A 108 19.61 3.33 -7.69
N ALA A 109 20.26 3.80 -6.62
CA ALA A 109 19.56 4.06 -5.36
C ALA A 109 18.84 5.40 -5.43
N CYS A 110 17.58 5.44 -4.99
CA CYS A 110 16.82 6.68 -4.91
C CYS A 110 17.57 7.73 -4.05
N PRO A 111 17.93 8.90 -4.62
CA PRO A 111 18.70 9.91 -3.89
C PRO A 111 17.88 10.59 -2.79
N GLN A 112 16.56 10.57 -2.91
CA GLN A 112 15.65 11.20 -1.94
C GLN A 112 15.38 10.33 -0.71
N CYS A 113 15.63 9.03 -0.79
CA CYS A 113 15.32 8.09 0.29
C CYS A 113 16.52 7.19 0.60
N PRO A 114 17.63 7.78 1.12
CA PRO A 114 18.90 7.08 1.32
C PRO A 114 18.79 5.91 2.29
N PHE A 115 17.77 5.91 3.16
CA PHE A 115 17.45 4.78 4.02
C PHE A 115 17.37 3.45 3.24
N TRP A 116 16.81 3.46 2.03
CA TRP A 116 16.59 2.25 1.24
C TRP A 116 17.79 1.78 0.41
N ALA A 117 18.88 2.55 0.37
CA ALA A 117 20.07 2.21 -0.41
C ALA A 117 20.71 0.92 0.12
N GLY A 118 20.99 -0.05 -0.76
CA GLY A 118 21.63 -1.32 -0.41
C GLY A 118 20.81 -2.27 0.47
N ARG A 119 19.54 -1.96 0.76
CA ARG A 119 18.66 -2.80 1.58
C ARG A 119 17.78 -3.71 0.72
N LYS A 120 17.65 -4.97 1.12
CA LYS A 120 16.63 -5.88 0.60
C LYS A 120 15.25 -5.39 1.07
N ARG A 121 14.28 -5.37 0.14
CA ARG A 121 12.92 -4.87 0.35
C ARG A 121 11.90 -6.00 0.12
N PRO A 122 10.79 -6.06 0.87
CA PRO A 122 10.46 -5.25 2.05
C PRO A 122 11.41 -5.53 3.23
N ILE A 123 11.49 -4.61 4.19
CA ILE A 123 12.30 -4.80 5.40
C ILE A 123 11.54 -5.72 6.36
N GLY A 124 11.95 -6.98 6.42
CA GLY A 124 11.29 -8.00 7.25
C GLY A 124 11.26 -9.36 6.54
N LYS A 125 10.71 -10.37 7.21
CA LYS A 125 10.40 -11.65 6.56
C LYS A 125 9.08 -11.47 5.81
N LEU A 126 9.02 -11.89 4.53
CA LEU A 126 7.74 -12.32 3.97
C LEU A 126 7.22 -13.44 4.88
N MET A 127 6.22 -13.16 5.72
CA MET A 127 5.51 -14.24 6.40
C MET A 127 4.77 -15.00 5.29
N ARG A 128 5.22 -16.25 5.08
CA ARG A 128 4.56 -17.21 4.21
C ARG A 128 3.26 -17.69 4.84
#